data_AF-A0A3M1Q4B4-F1
#
_entry.id   AF-A0A3M1Q4B4-F1
#
_cell.length_a   1.000
_cell.length_b   1.000
_cell.length_c   1.000
_cell.angle_alpha   90.00
_cell.angle_beta   90.00
_cell.angle_gamma   90.00
#
_symmetry.space_group_name_H-M   'P 1'
#
loop_
_entity.id
_entity.type
_entity.pdbx_description
1 polymer ?
#
loop_
_entity_poly.entity_id
_entity_poly.type
_entity_poly.pdbx_seq_one_letter_code
_entity_poly.pdbx_strand_id
1 'polypeptide(L)'
;MNKQTNSTLPAISAFLIGFFNFGIVFEGTLWWLDDLIGLDETLHLVTIAIGLVGCLAFALYSAKRARQLYQGLADGSHFRAYVD
;
A
#
# COMPACT_ATOMS: atom_id res chain seq x y z
N MET A 1 -28.67 3.38 -17.03
CA MET A 1 -28.09 2.17 -16.40
C MET A 1 -26.90 2.61 -15.56
N ASN A 2 -27.04 2.52 -14.24
CA ASN A 2 -26.04 2.92 -13.26
C ASN A 2 -24.85 1.94 -13.40
N LYS A 3 -23.75 2.35 -14.02
CA LYS A 3 -22.53 1.55 -14.00
C LYS A 3 -22.05 1.56 -12.55
N GLN A 4 -22.38 0.49 -11.80
CA GLN A 4 -21.66 0.15 -10.58
C GLN A 4 -20.19 -0.07 -10.97
N THR A 5 -19.42 1.02 -11.04
CA THR A 5 -17.98 0.96 -11.10
C THR A 5 -17.52 0.30 -9.81
N ASN A 6 -17.10 -0.95 -9.94
CA ASN A 6 -16.68 -1.82 -8.85
C ASN A 6 -15.49 -1.18 -8.11
N SER A 7 -15.76 -0.32 -7.12
CA SER A 7 -14.74 0.47 -6.39
C SER A 7 -13.77 -0.39 -5.57
N THR A 8 -14.06 -1.69 -5.46
CA THR A 8 -13.25 -2.69 -4.78
C THR A 8 -11.99 -3.05 -5.57
N LEU A 9 -12.07 -3.08 -6.90
CA LEU A 9 -10.98 -3.56 -7.78
C LEU A 9 -9.75 -2.60 -7.77
N PRO A 10 -9.93 -1.27 -7.79
CA PRO A 10 -8.84 -0.33 -7.62
C PRO A 10 -8.25 -0.31 -6.20
N ALA A 11 -9.09 -0.52 -5.18
CA ALA A 11 -8.63 -0.58 -3.80
C ALA A 11 -7.77 -1.84 -3.54
N ILE A 12 -8.17 -2.99 -4.11
CA ILE A 12 -7.41 -4.24 -4.04
C ILE A 12 -6.07 -4.10 -4.79
N SER A 13 -6.07 -3.52 -5.99
CA SER A 13 -4.82 -3.31 -6.73
C SER A 13 -3.87 -2.33 -6.03
N ALA A 14 -4.37 -1.23 -5.48
CA ALA A 14 -3.57 -0.31 -4.68
C ALA A 14 -3.01 -0.97 -3.40
N PHE A 15 -3.80 -1.83 -2.74
CA PHE A 15 -3.35 -2.63 -1.61
C PHE A 15 -2.19 -3.56 -2.01
N LEU A 16 -2.35 -4.33 -3.08
CA LEU A 16 -1.33 -5.27 -3.56
C LEU A 16 -0.05 -4.54 -3.95
N ILE A 17 -0.15 -3.44 -4.70
CA ILE A 17 1.02 -2.64 -5.09
C ILE A 17 1.74 -2.11 -3.84
N GLY A 18 1.00 -1.53 -2.88
CA GLY A 18 1.60 -1.02 -1.65
C GLY A 18 2.28 -2.12 -0.81
N PHE A 19 1.64 -3.29 -0.73
CA PHE A 19 2.18 -4.44 0.01
C PHE A 19 3.44 -5.00 -0.64
N PHE A 20 3.44 -5.25 -1.95
CA PHE A 20 4.62 -5.79 -2.63
C PHE A 20 5.79 -4.79 -2.63
N ASN A 21 5.52 -3.50 -2.87
CA ASN A 21 6.57 -2.50 -2.97
C ASN A 21 7.26 -2.28 -1.61
N PHE A 22 6.47 -2.17 -0.53
CA PHE A 22 7.03 -2.08 0.81
C PHE A 22 7.76 -3.37 1.22
N GLY A 23 7.20 -4.54 0.89
CA GLY A 23 7.83 -5.83 1.15
C GLY A 23 9.22 -5.96 0.52
N ILE A 24 9.35 -5.62 -0.78
CA ILE A 24 10.63 -5.68 -1.51
C ILE A 24 11.66 -4.71 -0.92
N VAL A 25 11.25 -3.47 -0.64
CA VAL A 25 12.15 -2.46 -0.06
C VAL A 25 12.61 -2.90 1.33
N PHE A 26 11.70 -3.44 2.14
CA PHE A 26 12.01 -3.91 3.48
C PHE A 26 12.94 -5.13 3.47
N GLU A 27 12.66 -6.13 2.63
CA GLU A 27 13.52 -7.31 2.46
C GLU A 27 14.93 -6.92 2.00
N GLY A 28 15.04 -6.03 1.02
CA GLY A 28 16.34 -5.51 0.57
C GLY A 28 17.09 -4.74 1.67
N THR A 29 16.35 -4.01 2.52
CA THR A 29 16.94 -3.31 3.68
C THR A 29 17.44 -4.30 4.72
N LEU A 30 16.70 -5.39 5.00
CA LEU A 30 17.12 -6.43 5.94
C LEU A 30 18.36 -7.17 5.46
N TRP A 31 18.43 -7.53 4.18
CA TRP A 31 19.63 -8.13 3.60
C TRP A 31 20.85 -7.23 3.78
N TRP A 32 20.71 -5.93 3.49
CA TRP A 32 21.79 -4.97 3.69
C TRP A 32 22.16 -4.83 5.18
N LEU A 33 21.18 -4.87 6.08
CA LEU A 33 21.41 -4.75 7.53
C LEU A 33 22.08 -5.99 8.12
N ASP A 34 21.73 -7.18 7.60
CA ASP A 34 22.33 -8.45 7.99
C ASP A 34 23.81 -8.51 7.57
N ASP A 35 24.12 -8.11 6.34
CA ASP A 35 25.50 -7.98 5.87
C ASP A 35 26.32 -6.97 6.71
N LEU A 36 25.68 -5.94 7.26
CA LEU A 36 26.35 -4.87 7.99
C LEU A 36 26.60 -5.20 9.48
N ILE A 37 25.64 -5.87 10.13
CA ILE A 37 25.62 -6.03 11.60
C ILE A 37 25.77 -7.51 12.01
N GLY A 38 25.51 -8.46 11.11
CA GLY A 38 25.43 -9.89 11.41
C GLY A 38 24.26 -10.14 12.36
N LEU A 39 23.03 -10.09 11.84
CA LEU A 39 21.83 -10.18 12.66
C LEU A 39 21.62 -11.62 13.14
N ASP A 40 21.48 -11.80 14.45
CA ASP A 40 21.06 -13.08 15.03
C ASP A 40 19.67 -13.51 14.51
N GLU A 41 19.43 -14.82 14.40
CA GLU A 41 18.20 -15.40 13.86
C GLU A 41 16.94 -14.88 14.55
N THR A 42 17.04 -14.59 15.85
CA THR A 42 15.96 -13.99 16.65
C THR A 42 15.62 -12.58 16.19
N LEU A 43 16.64 -11.76 15.85
CA LEU A 43 16.43 -10.39 15.37
C LEU A 43 15.84 -10.37 13.96
N HIS A 44 16.18 -11.36 13.14
CA HIS A 44 15.59 -11.56 11.82
C HIS A 44 14.07 -11.79 11.92
N LEU A 45 13.62 -12.64 12.84
CA LEU A 45 12.18 -12.87 13.06
C LEU A 45 11.45 -11.60 13.55
N VAL A 46 12.05 -10.86 14.48
CA VAL A 46 11.47 -9.62 15.01
C VAL A 46 11.37 -8.55 13.93
N THR A 47 12.41 -8.39 13.12
CA THR A 47 12.41 -7.42 12.02
C THR A 47 11.41 -7.79 10.93
N ILE A 48 11.32 -9.07 10.54
CA ILE A 48 10.27 -9.55 9.62
C ILE A 48 8.86 -9.24 10.17
N ALA A 49 8.63 -9.47 11.46
CA ALA A 49 7.33 -9.17 12.07
C ALA A 49 6.99 -7.67 12.03
N ILE A 50 7.95 -6.80 12.35
CA ILE A 50 7.78 -5.34 12.24
C ILE A 50 7.53 -4.93 10.79
N GLY A 51 8.27 -5.51 9.84
CA GLY A 51 8.10 -5.29 8.41
C GLY A 51 6.71 -5.67 7.92
N LEU A 52 6.20 -6.84 8.31
CA LEU A 52 4.84 -7.28 7.97
C LEU A 52 3.76 -6.34 8.50
N VAL A 53 3.91 -5.88 9.74
CA VAL A 53 2.97 -4.91 10.33
C VAL A 53 3.03 -3.57 9.59
N GLY A 54 4.23 -3.07 9.29
CA GLY A 54 4.42 -1.84 8.51
C GLY A 54 3.85 -1.95 7.10
N CYS A 55 4.07 -3.09 6.45
CA CYS A 55 3.56 -3.41 5.12
C CYS A 55 2.03 -3.42 5.10
N LEU A 56 1.42 -4.08 6.09
CA LEU A 56 -0.03 -4.11 6.25
C LEU A 56 -0.61 -2.71 6.49
N ALA A 57 0.01 -1.92 7.37
CA ALA A 57 -0.41 -0.55 7.67
C ALA A 57 -0.34 0.35 6.41
N PHE A 58 0.76 0.26 5.66
CA PHE A 58 0.96 1.03 4.44
C PHE A 58 0.01 0.61 3.31
N ALA A 59 -0.23 -0.69 3.16
CA ALA A 59 -1.16 -1.23 2.18
C ALA A 59 -2.60 -0.82 2.50
N LEU A 60 -3.02 -0.86 3.78
CA LEU A 60 -4.33 -0.35 4.22
C LEU A 60 -4.47 1.15 4.00
N TYR A 61 -3.43 1.93 4.31
CA TYR A 61 -3.40 3.37 4.05
C TYR A 61 -3.55 3.68 2.56
N SER A 62 -2.78 2.99 1.71
CA SER A 62 -2.82 3.13 0.25
C SER A 62 -4.19 2.75 -0.32
N ALA A 63 -4.79 1.66 0.18
CA ALA A 63 -6.14 1.24 -0.20
C ALA A 63 -7.20 2.28 0.20
N LYS A 64 -7.11 2.85 1.40
CA LYS A 64 -8.03 3.90 1.87
C LYS A 64 -7.93 5.17 1.01
N ARG A 65 -6.70 5.58 0.69
CA ARG A 65 -6.44 6.75 -0.16
C ARG A 65 -6.90 6.53 -1.60
N ALA A 66 -6.67 5.34 -2.16
CA ALA A 66 -7.17 4.96 -3.49
C ALA A 66 -8.70 5.00 -3.52
N ARG A 67 -9.37 4.45 -2.49
CA ARG A 67 -10.84 4.51 -2.40
C ARG A 67 -11.37 5.95 -2.36
N GLN A 68 -10.73 6.84 -1.61
CA GLN A 68 -11.12 8.26 -1.56
C GLN A 68 -10.94 8.96 -2.92
N LEU A 69 -9.83 8.72 -3.60
CA LEU A 69 -9.59 9.22 -4.96
C LEU A 69 -10.65 8.71 -5.95
N TYR A 70 -10.99 7.42 -5.88
CA TYR A 70 -12.02 6.83 -6.74
C TYR A 70 -13.43 7.35 -6.42
N GLN A 71 -13.75 7.60 -5.15
CA GLN A 71 -15.02 8.23 -4.78
C GLN A 71 -15.10 9.67 -5.32
N GLY A 72 -14.02 10.46 -5.18
CA GLY A 72 -13.96 11.82 -5.74
C GLY A 72 -14.01 11.87 -7.27
N LEU A 73 -13.47 10.87 -7.96
CA LEU A 73 -13.59 10.70 -9.42
C LEU A 73 -15.00 10.26 -9.85
N ALA A 74 -15.62 9.36 -9.08
CA ALA A 74 -16.96 8.84 -9.36
C ALA A 74 -18.07 9.88 -9.10
N ASP A 75 -17.88 10.77 -8.12
CA ASP A 75 -18.83 11.84 -7.79
C ASP A 75 -18.86 12.97 -8.85
N GLY A 76 -17.98 12.97 -9.84
CA GLY A 76 -18.02 13.89 -10.99
C GLY A 76 -17.86 15.39 -10.65
N SER A 77 -17.72 15.75 -9.38
CA SER A 77 -17.74 17.13 -8.89
C SER A 77 -16.43 17.88 -9.13
N HIS A 78 -15.30 17.19 -9.26
CA HIS A 78 -14.01 17.82 -9.58
C HIS A 78 -13.85 18.22 -11.05
N PHE A 79 -14.58 17.60 -11.97
CA PHE A 79 -14.52 17.98 -13.39
C PHE A 79 -15.38 19.22 -13.69
N ARG A 80 -16.48 19.41 -12.93
CA ARG A 80 -17.33 20.60 -13.08
C ARG A 80 -16.70 21.88 -12.48
N ALA A 81 -15.80 21.75 -11.50
CA ALA A 81 -15.08 22.89 -10.92
C ALA A 81 -13.90 23.41 -11.78
N TYR A 82 -13.54 22.72 -12.87
CA TYR A 82 -12.49 23.14 -13.81
C TYR A 82 -13.03 23.48 -15.23
N VAL A 83 -14.33 23.28 -15.46
CA VAL A 83 -14.99 23.49 -16.75
C VAL A 83 -15.99 24.66 -16.73
N ASP A 84 -16.35 25.18 -15.55
CA ASP A 84 -17.06 26.45 -15.39
C ASP A 84 -16.09 27.59 -15.01
#